data_AF-A0A1Y1IQY3-F1
#
_entry.id   AF-A0A1Y1IQY3-F1
#
_cell.length_a   1.000
_cell.length_b   1.000
_cell.length_c   1.000
_cell.angle_alpha   90.00
_cell.angle_beta   90.00
_cell.angle_gamma   90.00
#
_symmetry.space_group_name_H-M   'P 1'
#
loop_
_entity.id
_entity.type
_entity.pdbx_description
1 polymer ?
#
loop_
_entity_poly.entity_id
_entity_poly.type
_entity_poly.pdbx_seq_one_letter_code
_entity_poly.pdbx_strand_id
1 'polypeptide(L)'
;MHMARSKAKTLQPQAVIERSRPRRDLESALEGLTEALQTDDRSAKTNVYLGDDVLMSYIPFFDTHFFLDSRDRGVTPHLCQGTVWEQGTTEAVRALVRPGQNVIDVGACVGWYTALFARAVGPTGRVLAVEANPRLAGLLARSVEEYRTVSVVNKAVGNEDKKTVFVSDDMTWAPGNTVGAAAGAGAVPVTYVRLDTLLQEGQWARARVDVIKIDVEGHEWQVWQGMQKTVAANPNLEVFLEINVRRDIINGIDPIEFYDDLQRKFENMFTINPDDGLLVHTSPSELLESTGNVLLYLSNQPLSGLDE
;
A
#
# COMPACT_ATOMS: atom_id res chain seq x y z
N MET A 1 -55.31 72.68 22.65
CA MET A 1 -56.24 72.09 21.64
C MET A 1 -56.12 72.90 20.35
N HIS A 2 -56.09 72.21 19.20
CA HIS A 2 -56.13 72.73 17.81
C HIS A 2 -54.87 73.47 17.30
N MET A 3 -54.05 72.84 16.45
CA MET A 3 -54.12 72.75 14.97
C MET A 3 -53.89 74.09 14.24
N ALA A 4 -52.75 74.21 13.54
CA ALA A 4 -52.71 74.72 12.17
C ALA A 4 -51.39 74.35 11.44
N ARG A 5 -51.57 73.67 10.30
CA ARG A 5 -50.71 73.37 9.14
C ARG A 5 -49.87 74.60 8.68
N SER A 6 -48.83 74.56 7.84
CA SER A 6 -48.26 73.64 6.84
C SER A 6 -46.96 74.28 6.33
N LYS A 7 -45.98 73.50 5.86
CA LYS A 7 -45.45 73.61 4.48
C LYS A 7 -44.50 72.46 4.15
N ALA A 8 -44.77 71.89 2.97
CA ALA A 8 -44.17 70.70 2.41
C ALA A 8 -42.68 70.88 2.06
N LYS A 9 -41.93 69.78 2.19
CA LYS A 9 -40.69 69.55 1.45
C LYS A 9 -40.82 68.27 0.65
N THR A 10 -40.73 68.46 -0.66
CA THR A 10 -40.78 67.49 -1.74
C THR A 10 -39.67 66.45 -1.58
N LEU A 11 -40.02 65.17 -1.50
CA LEU A 11 -39.09 64.05 -1.66
C LEU A 11 -39.29 63.50 -3.06
N GLN A 12 -38.24 63.61 -3.88
CA GLN A 12 -38.20 63.05 -5.22
C GLN A 12 -38.19 61.50 -5.14
N PRO A 13 -38.79 60.80 -6.11
CA PRO A 13 -38.77 59.34 -6.15
C PRO A 13 -37.33 58.85 -6.35
N GLN A 14 -36.86 57.97 -5.46
CA GLN A 14 -35.61 57.25 -5.64
C GLN A 14 -35.71 56.41 -6.91
N ALA A 15 -34.76 56.62 -7.83
CA ALA A 15 -34.61 55.81 -9.03
C ALA A 15 -34.37 54.35 -8.64
N VAL A 16 -35.25 53.47 -9.10
CA VAL A 16 -35.01 52.02 -9.11
C VAL A 16 -33.85 51.78 -10.07
N ILE A 17 -32.69 51.43 -9.54
CA ILE A 17 -31.56 50.96 -10.35
C ILE A 17 -31.90 49.52 -10.77
N GLU A 18 -32.58 49.37 -11.92
CA GLU A 18 -32.58 48.10 -12.64
C GLU A 18 -31.15 47.82 -13.10
N ARG A 19 -30.43 47.00 -12.33
CA ARG A 19 -29.20 46.38 -12.82
C ARG A 19 -29.62 45.32 -13.83
N SER A 20 -29.73 45.69 -15.11
CA SER A 20 -29.80 44.72 -16.19
C SER A 20 -28.50 43.91 -16.16
N ARG A 21 -28.54 42.69 -15.61
CA ARG A 21 -27.46 41.74 -15.85
C ARG A 21 -27.42 41.54 -17.37
N PRO A 22 -26.28 41.75 -18.05
CA PRO A 22 -26.20 41.47 -19.47
C PRO A 22 -26.57 40.00 -19.65
N ARG A 23 -27.58 39.73 -20.49
CA ARG A 23 -27.85 38.37 -20.95
C ARG A 23 -26.55 37.89 -21.60
N ARG A 24 -25.89 36.90 -21.00
CA ARG A 24 -24.76 36.25 -21.65
C ARG A 24 -25.25 35.79 -23.02
N ASP A 25 -24.51 36.19 -24.05
CA ASP A 25 -24.77 35.72 -25.40
C ASP A 25 -24.69 34.18 -25.39
N LEU A 26 -25.68 33.55 -26.03
CA LEU A 26 -25.82 32.10 -26.02
C LEU A 26 -24.62 31.45 -26.71
N GLU A 27 -24.07 32.13 -27.73
CA GLU A 27 -22.87 31.69 -28.47
C GLU A 27 -21.63 31.73 -27.58
N SER A 28 -21.39 32.83 -26.86
CA SER A 28 -20.26 32.93 -25.94
C SER A 28 -20.38 31.98 -24.73
N ALA A 29 -21.61 31.67 -24.30
CA ALA A 29 -21.86 30.63 -23.31
C ALA A 29 -21.59 29.21 -23.85
N LEU A 30 -21.90 28.95 -25.14
CA LEU A 30 -21.62 27.70 -25.84
C LEU A 30 -20.13 27.53 -26.13
N GLU A 31 -19.42 28.58 -26.50
CA GLU A 31 -17.96 28.59 -26.68
C GLU A 31 -17.26 28.29 -25.36
N GLY A 32 -17.64 28.96 -24.26
CA GLY A 32 -17.11 28.66 -22.93
C GLY A 32 -17.45 27.25 -22.43
N LEU A 33 -18.60 26.69 -22.83
CA LEU A 33 -18.94 25.28 -22.58
C LEU A 33 -18.11 24.32 -23.43
N THR A 34 -17.79 24.70 -24.67
CA THR A 34 -17.00 23.88 -25.59
C THR A 34 -15.53 23.88 -25.18
N GLU A 35 -14.96 25.02 -24.78
CA GLU A 35 -13.64 25.10 -24.15
C GLU A 35 -13.62 24.31 -22.85
N ALA A 36 -14.62 24.48 -21.98
CA ALA A 36 -14.71 23.70 -20.74
C ALA A 36 -14.75 22.19 -21.03
N LEU A 37 -15.53 21.73 -22.01
CA LEU A 37 -15.62 20.33 -22.43
C LEU A 37 -14.37 19.82 -23.16
N GLN A 38 -13.59 20.70 -23.79
CA GLN A 38 -12.29 20.37 -24.41
C GLN A 38 -11.17 20.31 -23.37
N THR A 39 -11.29 21.07 -22.27
CA THR A 39 -10.39 21.00 -21.10
C THR A 39 -10.80 19.93 -20.08
N ASP A 40 -12.03 19.44 -20.15
CA ASP A 40 -12.56 18.34 -19.36
C ASP A 40 -11.97 17.03 -19.94
N ASP A 41 -10.72 16.74 -19.57
CA ASP A 41 -10.09 15.44 -19.70
C ASP A 41 -10.91 14.43 -18.88
N ARG A 42 -12.07 14.03 -19.41
CA ARG A 42 -12.96 12.99 -18.83
C ARG A 42 -12.41 11.58 -19.03
N SER A 43 -11.09 11.42 -19.19
CA SER A 43 -10.47 10.16 -18.82
C SER A 43 -10.58 10.07 -17.30
N ALA A 44 -11.43 9.18 -16.79
CA ALA A 44 -11.95 9.23 -15.43
C ALA A 44 -10.88 8.98 -14.35
N LYS A 45 -10.07 10.02 -14.05
CA LYS A 45 -9.13 10.12 -12.93
C LYS A 45 -9.91 10.38 -11.64
N THR A 46 -10.79 9.43 -11.31
CA THR A 46 -11.75 9.52 -10.20
C THR A 46 -11.95 8.15 -9.56
N ASN A 47 -12.73 8.11 -8.47
CA ASN A 47 -13.07 6.88 -7.75
C ASN A 47 -14.50 6.48 -8.09
N VAL A 48 -14.69 5.22 -8.48
CA VAL A 48 -15.99 4.67 -8.91
C VAL A 48 -16.31 3.42 -8.10
N TYR A 49 -17.48 3.40 -7.47
CA TYR A 49 -18.00 2.19 -6.83
C TYR A 49 -18.61 1.28 -7.90
N LEU A 50 -18.10 0.05 -7.99
CA LEU A 50 -18.50 -0.93 -9.01
C LEU A 50 -19.56 -1.93 -8.51
N GLY A 51 -19.96 -1.85 -7.23
CA GLY A 51 -20.79 -2.86 -6.57
C GLY A 51 -19.97 -3.93 -5.86
N ASP A 52 -20.63 -4.80 -5.09
CA ASP A 52 -20.03 -5.93 -4.37
C ASP A 52 -18.80 -5.57 -3.54
N ASP A 53 -18.87 -4.42 -2.88
CA ASP A 53 -17.79 -3.82 -2.08
C ASP A 53 -16.50 -3.53 -2.85
N VAL A 54 -16.58 -3.33 -4.17
CA VAL A 54 -15.43 -3.01 -5.03
C VAL A 54 -15.44 -1.53 -5.40
N LEU A 55 -14.34 -0.84 -5.09
CA LEU A 55 -14.01 0.48 -5.58
C LEU A 55 -12.94 0.39 -6.65
N MET A 56 -13.10 1.12 -7.74
CA MET A 56 -12.03 1.40 -8.70
C MET A 56 -11.54 2.83 -8.42
N SER A 57 -10.33 2.96 -7.90
CA SER A 57 -9.73 4.23 -7.50
C SER A 57 -8.58 4.58 -8.42
N TYR A 58 -8.59 5.77 -9.00
CA TYR A 58 -7.42 6.27 -9.71
C TYR A 58 -6.31 6.62 -8.71
N ILE A 59 -5.10 6.10 -8.91
CA ILE A 59 -3.95 6.33 -8.03
C ILE A 59 -2.95 7.26 -8.74
N PRO A 60 -2.90 8.56 -8.41
CA PRO A 60 -2.08 9.53 -9.14
C PRO A 60 -0.59 9.19 -9.15
N PHE A 61 -0.10 8.57 -8.08
CA PHE A 61 1.31 8.16 -7.98
C PHE A 61 1.71 7.16 -9.08
N PHE A 62 0.80 6.24 -9.43
CA PHE A 62 1.04 5.21 -10.45
C PHE A 62 0.48 5.56 -11.83
N ASP A 63 -0.33 6.61 -11.95
CA ASP A 63 -1.08 6.95 -13.19
C ASP A 63 -1.91 5.76 -13.71
N THR A 64 -2.53 5.02 -12.80
CA THR A 64 -3.38 3.85 -13.12
C THR A 64 -4.47 3.66 -12.06
N HIS A 65 -5.42 2.76 -12.31
CA HIS A 65 -6.51 2.45 -11.38
C HIS A 65 -6.19 1.21 -10.54
N PHE A 66 -6.47 1.31 -9.24
CA PHE A 66 -6.48 0.17 -8.34
C PHE A 66 -7.92 -0.26 -8.07
N PHE A 67 -8.11 -1.55 -7.91
CA PHE A 67 -9.33 -2.14 -7.38
C PHE A 67 -9.15 -2.38 -5.89
N LEU A 68 -10.03 -1.79 -5.09
CA LEU A 68 -9.95 -1.73 -3.63
C LEU A 68 -11.25 -2.25 -3.00
N ASP A 69 -11.18 -2.68 -1.75
CA ASP A 69 -12.34 -3.11 -0.98
C ASP A 69 -12.95 -1.91 -0.23
N SER A 70 -14.22 -1.57 -0.47
CA SER A 70 -14.86 -0.42 0.18
C SER A 70 -15.10 -0.58 1.68
N ARG A 71 -14.93 -1.78 2.23
CA ARG A 71 -15.06 -2.05 3.67
C ARG A 71 -13.78 -1.71 4.43
N ASP A 72 -12.66 -1.58 3.73
CA ASP A 72 -11.37 -1.19 4.31
C ASP A 72 -11.38 0.28 4.76
N ARG A 73 -11.00 0.49 6.02
CA ARG A 73 -10.93 1.81 6.67
C ARG A 73 -9.50 2.27 6.92
N GLY A 74 -8.52 1.43 6.58
CA GLY A 74 -7.10 1.74 6.59
C GLY A 74 -6.66 2.25 5.22
N VAL A 75 -6.16 1.36 4.36
CA VAL A 75 -5.45 1.72 3.12
C VAL A 75 -6.37 2.39 2.10
N THR A 76 -7.58 1.86 1.93
CA THR A 76 -8.50 2.28 0.87
C THR A 76 -8.89 3.76 0.92
N PRO A 77 -9.25 4.35 2.07
CA PRO A 77 -9.48 5.80 2.18
C PRO A 77 -8.26 6.65 1.78
N HIS A 78 -7.04 6.24 2.16
CA HIS A 78 -5.81 6.94 1.77
C HIS A 78 -5.61 6.92 0.26
N LEU A 79 -5.77 5.76 -0.37
CA LEU A 79 -5.62 5.60 -1.81
C LEU A 79 -6.71 6.37 -2.59
N CYS A 80 -7.95 6.37 -2.11
CA CYS A 80 -9.04 7.18 -2.67
C CYS A 80 -8.76 8.68 -2.61
N GLN A 81 -7.99 9.16 -1.63
CA GLN A 81 -7.59 10.57 -1.53
C GLN A 81 -6.41 10.91 -2.45
N GLY A 82 -5.82 9.91 -3.10
CA GLY A 82 -4.65 10.08 -3.97
C GLY A 82 -3.36 10.36 -3.20
N THR A 83 -3.30 10.02 -1.91
CA THR A 83 -2.09 10.17 -1.10
C THR A 83 -1.11 9.02 -1.35
N VAL A 84 0.17 9.25 -1.06
CA VAL A 84 1.20 8.21 -1.04
C VAL A 84 1.01 7.37 0.23
N TRP A 85 0.87 6.05 0.07
CA TRP A 85 0.81 5.13 1.22
C TRP A 85 2.22 4.95 1.79
N GLU A 86 2.35 5.09 3.12
CA GLU A 86 3.61 4.94 3.87
C GLU A 86 4.79 5.64 3.18
N GLN A 87 4.75 6.99 3.20
CA GLN A 87 5.64 7.84 2.43
C GLN A 87 7.12 7.46 2.58
N GLY A 88 7.62 7.34 3.82
CA GLY A 88 9.02 7.00 4.05
C GLY A 88 9.43 5.64 3.49
N THR A 89 8.64 4.60 3.74
CA THR A 89 8.89 3.26 3.17
C THR A 89 8.79 3.25 1.66
N THR A 90 7.84 4.00 1.08
CA THR A 90 7.74 4.18 -0.38
C THR A 90 9.01 4.82 -0.95
N GLU A 91 9.53 5.89 -0.33
CA GLU A 91 10.76 6.54 -0.77
C GLU A 91 11.99 5.64 -0.61
N ALA A 92 12.09 4.89 0.50
CA ALA A 92 13.16 3.91 0.69
C ALA A 92 13.15 2.83 -0.40
N VAL A 93 11.98 2.26 -0.72
CA VAL A 93 11.85 1.29 -1.82
C VAL A 93 12.27 1.90 -3.16
N ARG A 94 11.88 3.15 -3.46
CA ARG A 94 12.27 3.84 -4.70
C ARG A 94 13.77 4.06 -4.80
N ALA A 95 14.45 4.29 -3.68
CA ALA A 95 15.89 4.52 -3.63
C ALA A 95 16.70 3.22 -3.72
N LEU A 96 16.19 2.13 -3.12
CA LEU A 96 16.96 0.91 -2.90
C LEU A 96 16.70 -0.16 -3.98
N VAL A 97 15.47 -0.28 -4.49
CA VAL A 97 15.12 -1.31 -5.48
C VAL A 97 15.56 -0.86 -6.88
N ARG A 98 16.31 -1.73 -7.57
CA ARG A 98 16.99 -1.44 -8.83
C ARG A 98 16.35 -2.16 -10.02
N PRO A 99 16.47 -1.61 -11.25
CA PRO A 99 16.05 -2.28 -12.47
C PRO A 99 16.65 -3.69 -12.62
N GLY A 100 15.83 -4.64 -13.06
CA GLY A 100 16.25 -6.03 -13.30
C GLY A 100 16.23 -6.94 -12.07
N GLN A 101 15.93 -6.43 -10.87
CA GLN A 101 15.83 -7.23 -9.66
C GLN A 101 14.59 -8.15 -9.64
N ASN A 102 14.72 -9.27 -8.92
CA ASN A 102 13.65 -10.21 -8.64
C ASN A 102 13.15 -9.99 -7.20
N VAL A 103 11.87 -9.62 -7.07
CA VAL A 103 11.28 -9.15 -5.80
C VAL A 103 10.18 -10.09 -5.30
N ILE A 104 10.32 -10.41 -4.03
CA ILE A 104 9.40 -10.97 -3.04
C ILE A 104 8.39 -9.99 -2.42
N ASP A 105 7.08 -9.99 -2.68
CA ASP A 105 6.13 -9.17 -1.89
C ASP A 105 5.19 -10.07 -1.10
N VAL A 106 5.51 -10.33 0.17
CA VAL A 106 4.75 -11.23 1.06
C VAL A 106 3.84 -10.39 1.95
N GLY A 107 2.53 -10.60 1.80
CA GLY A 107 1.50 -9.72 2.36
C GLY A 107 1.28 -8.51 1.46
N ALA A 108 1.03 -8.79 0.17
CA ALA A 108 0.91 -7.76 -0.86
C ALA A 108 -0.34 -6.88 -0.72
N CYS A 109 -1.35 -7.32 0.05
CA CYS A 109 -2.57 -6.57 0.37
C CYS A 109 -3.25 -6.03 -0.90
N VAL A 110 -3.47 -4.71 -0.99
CA VAL A 110 -4.10 -4.05 -2.13
C VAL A 110 -3.15 -3.77 -3.31
N GLY A 111 -1.85 -4.06 -3.17
CA GLY A 111 -0.88 -3.99 -4.26
C GLY A 111 -0.08 -2.71 -4.39
N TRP A 112 -0.10 -1.84 -3.39
CA TRP A 112 0.71 -0.62 -3.40
C TRP A 112 2.20 -0.93 -3.62
N TYR A 113 2.77 -1.78 -2.76
CA TYR A 113 4.17 -2.19 -2.87
C TYR A 113 4.43 -3.06 -4.10
N THR A 114 3.53 -3.97 -4.45
CA THR A 114 3.65 -4.76 -5.69
C THR A 114 3.81 -3.88 -6.92
N ALA A 115 2.96 -2.86 -7.10
CA ALA A 115 3.05 -1.93 -8.22
C ALA A 115 4.31 -1.05 -8.15
N LEU A 116 4.70 -0.64 -6.94
CA LEU A 116 5.94 0.11 -6.71
C LEU A 116 7.16 -0.70 -7.14
N PHE A 117 7.26 -1.96 -6.71
CA PHE A 117 8.31 -2.88 -7.13
C PHE A 117 8.28 -3.12 -8.63
N ALA A 118 7.09 -3.32 -9.22
CA ALA A 118 6.96 -3.56 -10.66
C ALA A 118 7.51 -2.39 -11.50
N ARG A 119 7.27 -1.14 -11.07
CA ARG A 119 7.85 0.05 -11.70
C ARG A 119 9.36 0.15 -11.47
N ALA A 120 9.82 -0.11 -10.26
CA ALA A 120 11.24 0.01 -9.90
C ALA A 120 12.12 -1.01 -10.64
N VAL A 121 11.69 -2.27 -10.72
CA VAL A 121 12.45 -3.33 -11.40
C VAL A 121 12.37 -3.24 -12.93
N GLY A 122 11.35 -2.56 -13.46
CA GLY A 122 11.15 -2.39 -14.89
C GLY A 122 10.95 -3.71 -15.65
N PRO A 123 11.05 -3.71 -16.99
CA PRO A 123 10.63 -4.84 -17.84
C PRO A 123 11.54 -6.07 -17.78
N THR A 124 12.72 -5.96 -17.16
CA THR A 124 13.70 -7.06 -17.07
C THR A 124 13.72 -7.73 -15.71
N GLY A 125 13.09 -7.11 -14.71
CA GLY A 125 12.90 -7.70 -13.39
C GLY A 125 11.62 -8.51 -13.28
N ARG A 126 11.34 -8.99 -12.07
CA ARG A 126 10.16 -9.82 -11.76
C ARG A 126 9.67 -9.51 -10.37
N VAL A 127 8.37 -9.59 -10.16
CA VAL A 127 7.74 -9.43 -8.84
C VAL A 127 6.79 -10.60 -8.60
N LEU A 128 6.95 -11.29 -7.47
CA LEU A 128 5.99 -12.27 -6.97
C LEU A 128 5.23 -11.64 -5.81
N ALA A 129 3.96 -11.35 -6.02
CA ALA A 129 3.07 -10.89 -4.97
C ALA A 129 2.36 -12.09 -4.36
N VAL A 130 2.46 -12.26 -3.04
CA VAL A 130 1.83 -13.34 -2.29
C VAL A 130 0.87 -12.71 -1.30
N GLU A 131 -0.42 -12.98 -1.51
CA GLU A 131 -1.50 -12.43 -0.69
C GLU A 131 -2.38 -13.57 -0.15
N ALA A 132 -2.56 -13.59 1.17
CA ALA A 132 -3.26 -14.67 1.83
C ALA A 132 -4.78 -14.58 1.61
N ASN A 133 -5.38 -13.40 1.72
CA ASN A 133 -6.81 -13.25 1.56
C ASN A 133 -7.21 -13.35 0.06
N PRO A 134 -8.09 -14.30 -0.31
CA PRO A 134 -8.45 -14.54 -1.71
C PRO A 134 -9.14 -13.35 -2.37
N ARG A 135 -9.88 -12.54 -1.61
CA ARG A 135 -10.55 -11.34 -2.13
C ARG A 135 -9.52 -10.25 -2.43
N LEU A 136 -8.61 -9.97 -1.50
CA LEU A 136 -7.52 -9.02 -1.73
C LEU A 136 -6.64 -9.48 -2.90
N ALA A 137 -6.24 -10.75 -2.94
CA ALA A 137 -5.45 -11.30 -4.03
C ALA A 137 -6.13 -11.11 -5.40
N GLY A 138 -7.46 -11.26 -5.47
CA GLY A 138 -8.24 -11.01 -6.68
C GLY A 138 -8.30 -9.53 -7.07
N LEU A 139 -8.44 -8.62 -6.11
CA LEU A 139 -8.41 -7.18 -6.34
C LEU A 139 -7.02 -6.69 -6.77
N LEU A 140 -5.98 -7.10 -6.04
CA LEU A 140 -4.57 -6.93 -6.36
C LEU A 140 -4.25 -7.35 -7.79
N ALA A 141 -4.65 -8.57 -8.18
CA ALA A 141 -4.39 -9.10 -9.52
C ALA A 141 -4.99 -8.24 -10.63
N ARG A 142 -6.13 -7.59 -10.39
CA ARG A 142 -6.73 -6.62 -11.32
C ARG A 142 -5.96 -5.30 -11.32
N SER A 143 -5.58 -4.80 -10.14
CA SER A 143 -4.82 -3.53 -10.01
C SER A 143 -3.47 -3.56 -10.70
N VAL A 144 -2.88 -4.76 -10.85
CA VAL A 144 -1.53 -4.92 -11.41
C VAL A 144 -1.51 -5.64 -12.77
N GLU A 145 -2.66 -5.79 -13.43
CA GLU A 145 -2.79 -6.59 -14.66
C GLU A 145 -1.92 -6.08 -15.83
N GLU A 146 -1.62 -4.78 -15.84
CA GLU A 146 -0.79 -4.14 -16.85
C GLU A 146 0.71 -4.45 -16.65
N TYR A 147 1.13 -4.82 -15.44
CA TYR A 147 2.51 -5.14 -15.12
C TYR A 147 2.83 -6.59 -15.49
N ARG A 148 3.35 -6.78 -16.71
CA ARG A 148 3.76 -8.10 -17.23
C ARG A 148 4.83 -8.82 -16.40
N THR A 149 5.53 -8.10 -15.53
CA THR A 149 6.58 -8.62 -14.65
C THR A 149 6.05 -9.13 -13.32
N VAL A 150 4.76 -8.92 -13.02
CA VAL A 150 4.12 -9.31 -11.77
C VAL A 150 3.43 -10.67 -11.92
N SER A 151 3.51 -11.49 -10.88
CA SER A 151 2.66 -12.67 -10.70
C SER A 151 2.05 -12.65 -9.31
N VAL A 152 0.74 -12.85 -9.23
CA VAL A 152 0.00 -12.87 -7.96
C VAL A 152 -0.34 -14.30 -7.59
N VAL A 153 -0.05 -14.69 -6.35
CA VAL A 153 -0.38 -16.01 -5.81
C VAL A 153 -1.21 -15.86 -4.55
N ASN A 154 -2.36 -16.54 -4.50
CA ASN A 154 -3.18 -16.60 -3.32
C ASN A 154 -2.74 -17.75 -2.39
N LYS A 155 -1.83 -17.46 -1.47
CA LYS A 155 -1.34 -18.39 -0.44
C LYS A 155 -0.96 -17.58 0.80
N ALA A 156 -1.14 -18.16 1.97
CA ALA A 156 -0.50 -17.67 3.19
C ALA A 156 0.93 -18.24 3.28
N VAL A 157 1.88 -17.44 3.74
CA VAL A 157 3.27 -17.86 3.88
C VAL A 157 3.61 -18.04 5.36
N GLY A 158 4.40 -19.05 5.69
CA GLY A 158 5.00 -19.17 7.01
C GLY A 158 5.91 -20.38 7.17
N ASN A 159 5.95 -21.01 8.35
CA ASN A 159 7.05 -21.92 8.71
C ASN A 159 6.83 -23.39 8.33
N GLU A 160 5.68 -23.73 7.76
CA GLU A 160 5.35 -25.09 7.33
C GLU A 160 4.39 -25.12 6.14
N ASP A 161 4.24 -26.31 5.54
CA ASP A 161 3.31 -26.55 4.45
C ASP A 161 2.05 -27.21 5.00
N LYS A 162 0.91 -26.52 4.92
CA LYS A 162 -0.41 -27.04 5.29
C LYS A 162 -1.40 -26.82 4.15
N LYS A 163 -2.26 -27.80 3.92
CA LYS A 163 -3.35 -27.70 2.92
C LYS A 163 -4.34 -26.59 3.25
N THR A 164 -4.58 -26.34 4.54
CA THR A 164 -5.57 -25.36 4.98
C THR A 164 -5.16 -24.72 6.29
N VAL A 165 -5.13 -23.40 6.29
CA VAL A 165 -5.25 -22.51 7.45
C VAL A 165 -6.38 -21.53 7.17
N PHE A 166 -6.77 -20.73 8.15
CA PHE A 166 -7.82 -19.74 7.96
C PHE A 166 -7.26 -18.34 8.15
N VAL A 167 -7.63 -17.42 7.24
CA VAL A 167 -7.35 -15.99 7.41
C VAL A 167 -8.62 -15.19 7.61
N SER A 168 -8.51 -14.06 8.29
CA SER A 168 -9.65 -13.17 8.51
C SER A 168 -10.18 -12.58 7.19
N ASP A 169 -11.50 -12.57 7.00
CA ASP A 169 -12.20 -11.76 5.99
C ASP A 169 -12.73 -10.44 6.56
N ASP A 170 -12.38 -10.11 7.82
CA ASP A 170 -12.59 -8.77 8.35
C ASP A 170 -11.72 -7.79 7.57
N MET A 171 -12.38 -6.90 6.84
CA MET A 171 -11.72 -5.91 6.00
C MET A 171 -11.41 -4.60 6.71
N THR A 172 -11.85 -4.42 7.96
CA THR A 172 -11.94 -3.07 8.54
C THR A 172 -10.61 -2.40 8.88
N TRP A 173 -9.56 -3.14 9.28
CA TRP A 173 -8.28 -2.59 9.73
C TRP A 173 -7.10 -3.56 9.50
N ALA A 174 -6.50 -3.52 8.30
CA ALA A 174 -5.48 -4.46 7.83
C ALA A 174 -6.05 -5.86 7.48
N PRO A 175 -6.77 -5.94 6.34
CA PRO A 175 -7.46 -7.16 5.93
C PRO A 175 -6.50 -8.35 5.71
N GLY A 176 -6.91 -9.55 6.11
CA GLY A 176 -6.36 -10.79 5.53
C GLY A 176 -5.09 -11.38 6.14
N ASN A 177 -4.43 -10.69 7.07
CA ASN A 177 -3.09 -11.08 7.52
C ASN A 177 -3.05 -11.95 8.80
N THR A 178 -4.16 -12.04 9.55
CA THR A 178 -4.23 -12.92 10.72
C THR A 178 -4.50 -14.37 10.30
N VAL A 179 -3.50 -15.25 10.44
CA VAL A 179 -3.65 -16.70 10.23
C VAL A 179 -4.03 -17.40 11.53
N GLY A 180 -5.04 -18.27 11.48
CA GLY A 180 -5.50 -19.09 12.59
C GLY A 180 -5.72 -20.56 12.21
N ALA A 181 -5.63 -21.45 13.20
CA ALA A 181 -5.83 -22.89 13.02
C ALA A 181 -7.31 -23.31 12.95
N ALA A 182 -8.22 -22.46 13.42
CA ALA A 182 -9.66 -22.74 13.47
C ALA A 182 -10.44 -21.75 12.61
N ALA A 183 -11.53 -22.23 12.00
CA ALA A 183 -12.49 -21.39 11.31
C ALA A 183 -13.25 -20.53 12.33
N GLY A 184 -12.78 -19.31 12.56
CA GLY A 184 -13.57 -18.26 13.22
C GLY A 184 -14.73 -17.81 12.32
N ALA A 185 -15.68 -17.07 12.88
CA ALA A 185 -16.71 -16.41 12.08
C ALA A 185 -16.04 -15.43 11.09
N GLY A 186 -16.31 -15.58 9.79
CA GLY A 186 -15.69 -14.76 8.76
C GLY A 186 -14.26 -15.17 8.38
N ALA A 187 -13.79 -16.36 8.76
CA ALA A 187 -12.47 -16.83 8.34
C ALA A 187 -12.55 -17.61 7.02
N VAL A 188 -11.61 -17.38 6.10
CA VAL A 188 -11.56 -18.02 4.78
C VAL A 188 -10.40 -19.02 4.70
N PRO A 189 -10.63 -20.24 4.16
CA PRO A 189 -9.60 -21.27 4.07
C PRO A 189 -8.60 -20.94 2.97
N VAL A 190 -7.31 -21.05 3.28
CA VAL A 190 -6.21 -20.76 2.36
C VAL A 190 -5.10 -21.80 2.52
N THR A 191 -4.32 -22.02 1.45
CA THR A 191 -3.13 -22.88 1.55
C THR A 191 -2.03 -22.12 2.28
N TYR A 192 -1.35 -22.79 3.22
CA TYR A 192 -0.21 -22.25 3.95
C TYR A 192 1.07 -22.94 3.48
N VAL A 193 2.07 -22.18 3.10
CA VAL A 193 3.31 -22.73 2.55
C VAL A 193 4.53 -22.04 3.10
N ARG A 194 5.65 -22.77 3.17
CA ARG A 194 6.97 -22.14 3.30
C ARG A 194 7.28 -21.34 2.05
N LEU A 195 7.90 -20.18 2.22
CA LEU A 195 8.44 -19.44 1.08
C LEU A 195 9.46 -20.30 0.32
N ASP A 196 10.30 -21.03 1.05
CA ASP A 196 11.25 -21.99 0.48
C ASP A 196 10.58 -23.07 -0.40
N THR A 197 9.37 -23.50 -0.06
CA THR A 197 8.59 -24.45 -0.87
C THR A 197 7.98 -23.74 -2.08
N LEU A 198 7.39 -22.57 -1.88
CA LEU A 198 6.77 -21.77 -2.94
C LEU A 198 7.74 -21.45 -4.09
N LEU A 199 8.99 -21.13 -3.75
CA LEU A 199 10.02 -20.76 -4.73
C LEU A 199 10.67 -21.94 -5.46
N GLN A 200 10.20 -23.17 -5.22
CA GLN A 200 10.60 -24.34 -6.01
C GLN A 200 9.68 -24.60 -7.21
N GLU A 201 8.60 -23.82 -7.34
CA GLU A 201 7.57 -24.01 -8.37
C GLU A 201 7.67 -22.94 -9.48
N GLY A 202 7.24 -23.31 -10.67
CA GLY A 202 7.03 -22.37 -11.79
C GLY A 202 8.28 -21.59 -12.21
N GLN A 203 8.07 -20.33 -12.61
CA GLN A 203 9.13 -19.45 -13.13
C GLN A 203 10.10 -18.92 -12.06
N TRP A 204 9.80 -19.18 -10.78
CA TRP A 204 10.63 -18.81 -9.63
C TRP A 204 11.56 -19.94 -9.20
N ALA A 205 11.33 -21.16 -9.69
CA ALA A 205 12.24 -22.28 -9.51
C ALA A 205 13.65 -21.92 -9.99
N ARG A 206 14.62 -21.85 -9.05
CA ARG A 206 16.02 -21.46 -9.27
C ARG A 206 16.23 -19.99 -9.66
N ALA A 207 15.22 -19.14 -9.59
CA ALA A 207 15.44 -17.71 -9.72
C ALA A 207 16.24 -17.22 -8.51
N ARG A 208 17.23 -16.36 -8.74
CA ARG A 208 17.82 -15.56 -7.65
C ARG A 208 16.74 -14.66 -7.06
N VAL A 209 16.80 -14.40 -5.77
CA VAL A 209 15.92 -13.43 -5.10
C VAL A 209 16.79 -12.30 -4.62
N ASP A 210 16.50 -11.08 -5.09
CA ASP A 210 17.29 -9.91 -4.78
C ASP A 210 16.69 -9.14 -3.60
N VAL A 211 15.35 -9.02 -3.54
CA VAL A 211 14.64 -8.27 -2.49
C VAL A 211 13.43 -9.06 -1.99
N ILE A 212 13.13 -9.02 -0.70
CA ILE A 212 11.87 -9.51 -0.12
C ILE A 212 11.26 -8.46 0.80
N LYS A 213 9.98 -8.14 0.61
CA LYS A 213 9.13 -7.43 1.57
C LYS A 213 8.30 -8.44 2.36
N ILE A 214 8.25 -8.28 3.67
CA ILE A 214 7.44 -9.09 4.58
C ILE A 214 6.63 -8.15 5.46
N ASP A 215 5.31 -8.26 5.35
CA ASP A 215 4.37 -7.45 6.11
C ASP A 215 3.04 -8.21 6.12
N VAL A 216 2.92 -9.10 7.11
CA VAL A 216 1.84 -10.09 7.22
C VAL A 216 1.13 -9.95 8.57
N GLU A 217 1.14 -8.73 9.11
CA GLU A 217 0.54 -8.28 10.36
C GLU A 217 0.59 -9.30 11.51
N GLY A 218 1.80 -9.66 11.94
CA GLY A 218 2.07 -10.49 13.12
C GLY A 218 2.37 -11.96 12.84
N HIS A 219 2.62 -12.31 11.57
CA HIS A 219 3.10 -13.63 11.16
C HIS A 219 4.53 -13.60 10.59
N GLU A 220 5.24 -12.50 10.79
CA GLU A 220 6.54 -12.25 10.16
C GLU A 220 7.60 -13.23 10.63
N TRP A 221 7.59 -13.61 11.92
CA TRP A 221 8.49 -14.63 12.46
C TRP A 221 8.32 -15.97 11.74
N GLN A 222 7.09 -16.39 11.49
CA GLN A 222 6.80 -17.65 10.82
C GLN A 222 7.20 -17.59 9.34
N VAL A 223 6.98 -16.46 8.66
CA VAL A 223 7.49 -16.24 7.29
C VAL A 223 9.00 -16.35 7.28
N TRP A 224 9.66 -15.66 8.20
CA TRP A 224 11.11 -15.68 8.37
C TRP A 224 11.65 -17.11 8.59
N GLN A 225 11.04 -17.88 9.49
CA GLN A 225 11.37 -19.30 9.68
C GLN A 225 11.18 -20.14 8.41
N GLY A 226 10.20 -19.80 7.57
CA GLY A 226 9.86 -20.48 6.33
C GLY A 226 10.74 -20.15 5.12
N MET A 227 11.66 -19.20 5.24
CA MET A 227 12.49 -18.71 4.13
C MET A 227 14.00 -18.90 4.33
N GLN A 228 14.41 -19.72 5.30
CA GLN A 228 15.82 -19.84 5.69
C GLN A 228 16.72 -20.40 4.57
N LYS A 229 16.21 -21.28 3.69
CA LYS A 229 16.99 -21.74 2.52
C LYS A 229 17.13 -20.64 1.49
N THR A 230 16.09 -19.83 1.31
CA THR A 230 16.11 -18.66 0.42
C THR A 230 17.16 -17.64 0.89
N VAL A 231 17.19 -17.33 2.20
CA VAL A 231 18.21 -16.45 2.80
C VAL A 231 19.61 -17.04 2.58
N ALA A 232 19.81 -18.33 2.86
CA ALA A 232 21.11 -18.97 2.69
C ALA A 232 21.59 -19.03 1.21
N ALA A 233 20.67 -19.13 0.26
CA ALA A 233 20.98 -19.21 -1.17
C ALA A 233 21.27 -17.84 -1.82
N ASN A 234 20.86 -16.74 -1.18
CA ASN A 234 20.97 -15.38 -1.72
C ASN A 234 21.74 -14.48 -0.72
N PRO A 235 23.09 -14.52 -0.71
CA PRO A 235 23.89 -13.78 0.29
C PRO A 235 23.76 -12.26 0.20
N ASN A 236 23.33 -11.74 -0.95
CA ASN A 236 23.09 -10.31 -1.19
C ASN A 236 21.61 -9.92 -1.08
N LEU A 237 20.77 -10.78 -0.47
CA LEU A 237 19.35 -10.52 -0.27
C LEU A 237 19.16 -9.24 0.56
N GLU A 238 18.22 -8.40 0.12
CA GLU A 238 17.74 -7.24 0.85
C GLU A 238 16.32 -7.53 1.37
N VAL A 239 16.02 -7.13 2.61
CA VAL A 239 14.71 -7.41 3.22
C VAL A 239 14.09 -6.13 3.77
N PHE A 240 12.86 -5.85 3.34
CA PHE A 240 11.95 -4.90 3.98
C PHE A 240 11.03 -5.69 4.90
N LEU A 241 10.96 -5.33 6.18
CA LEU A 241 10.22 -6.11 7.16
C LEU A 241 9.45 -5.19 8.10
N GLU A 242 8.12 -5.30 8.14
CA GLU A 242 7.33 -4.70 9.21
C GLU A 242 7.45 -5.56 10.47
N ILE A 243 7.77 -4.95 11.61
CA ILE A 243 7.68 -5.60 12.92
C ILE A 243 6.78 -4.82 13.85
N ASN A 244 6.23 -5.49 14.86
CA ASN A 244 5.55 -4.85 15.97
C ASN A 244 5.77 -5.66 17.25
N VAL A 245 6.66 -5.19 18.12
CA VAL A 245 7.10 -5.90 19.33
C VAL A 245 5.91 -6.36 20.18
N ARG A 246 4.91 -5.49 20.36
CA ARG A 246 3.74 -5.81 21.17
C ARG A 246 2.90 -6.91 20.52
N ARG A 247 2.73 -6.86 19.20
CA ARG A 247 2.00 -7.86 18.42
C ARG A 247 2.72 -9.21 18.48
N ASP A 248 4.04 -9.21 18.34
CA ASP A 248 4.87 -10.42 18.44
C ASP A 248 4.70 -11.10 19.80
N ILE A 249 4.81 -10.33 20.89
CA ILE A 249 4.60 -10.85 22.26
C ILE A 249 3.19 -11.43 22.43
N ILE A 250 2.16 -10.72 21.94
CA ILE A 250 0.76 -11.18 22.02
C ILE A 250 0.58 -12.50 21.26
N ASN A 251 1.28 -12.67 20.14
CA ASN A 251 1.24 -13.88 19.32
C ASN A 251 2.14 -15.00 19.87
N GLY A 252 2.77 -14.81 21.04
CA GLY A 252 3.63 -15.80 21.68
C GLY A 252 5.00 -15.96 21.02
N ILE A 253 5.42 -14.97 20.24
CA ILE A 253 6.76 -14.88 19.66
C ILE A 253 7.67 -14.20 20.69
N ASP A 254 8.89 -14.70 20.84
CA ASP A 254 9.94 -14.02 21.60
C ASP A 254 10.64 -13.02 20.67
N PRO A 255 10.45 -11.69 20.85
CA PRO A 255 11.06 -10.70 19.97
C PRO A 255 12.59 -10.68 20.07
N ILE A 256 13.15 -11.10 21.22
CA ILE A 256 14.61 -11.18 21.39
C ILE A 256 15.14 -12.27 20.46
N GLU A 257 14.54 -13.46 20.48
CA GLU A 257 14.93 -14.57 19.60
C GLU A 257 14.82 -14.17 18.12
N PHE A 258 13.71 -13.52 17.75
CA PHE A 258 13.48 -13.10 16.38
C PHE A 258 14.53 -12.08 15.92
N TYR A 259 14.69 -10.97 16.63
CA TYR A 259 15.55 -9.88 16.18
C TYR A 259 17.04 -10.24 16.25
N ASP A 260 17.44 -11.07 17.22
CA ASP A 260 18.80 -11.63 17.26
C ASP A 260 19.05 -12.58 16.08
N ASP A 261 18.04 -13.33 15.62
CA ASP A 261 18.17 -14.15 14.41
C ASP A 261 18.34 -13.30 13.15
N LEU A 262 17.61 -12.19 13.03
CA LEU A 262 17.80 -11.20 11.96
C LEU A 262 19.22 -10.64 11.96
N GLN A 263 19.70 -10.15 13.11
CA GLN A 263 21.04 -9.57 13.25
C GLN A 263 22.16 -10.59 12.94
N ARG A 264 21.94 -11.88 13.24
CA ARG A 264 22.89 -12.94 12.87
C ARG A 264 22.97 -13.21 11.36
N LYS A 265 21.95 -12.83 10.59
CA LYS A 265 21.91 -13.03 9.12
C LYS A 265 22.25 -11.77 8.32
N PHE A 266 22.03 -10.60 8.89
CA PHE A 266 22.25 -9.32 8.24
C PHE A 266 23.20 -8.45 9.05
N GLU A 267 24.34 -8.11 8.45
CA GLU A 267 25.34 -7.22 9.04
C GLU A 267 24.77 -5.82 9.27
N ASN A 268 23.88 -5.36 8.38
CA ASN A 268 23.24 -4.06 8.48
C ASN A 268 21.74 -4.21 8.71
N MET A 269 21.26 -3.47 9.71
CA MET A 269 19.86 -3.37 10.09
C MET A 269 19.54 -1.91 10.37
N PHE A 270 18.49 -1.43 9.73
CA PHE A 270 18.04 -0.04 9.80
C PHE A 270 16.55 0.01 10.08
N THR A 271 16.09 1.00 10.83
CA THR A 271 14.70 1.46 10.75
C THR A 271 14.57 2.43 9.58
N ILE A 272 13.41 2.44 8.94
CA ILE A 272 13.06 3.40 7.91
C ILE A 272 12.25 4.52 8.57
N ASN A 273 12.73 5.76 8.46
CA ASN A 273 11.97 6.91 8.95
C ASN A 273 10.65 7.04 8.17
N PRO A 274 9.50 7.09 8.84
CA PRO A 274 8.18 7.08 8.19
C PRO A 274 7.87 8.32 7.35
N ASP A 275 8.56 9.45 7.58
CA ASP A 275 8.27 10.72 6.92
C ASP A 275 9.09 10.90 5.62
N ASP A 276 10.37 10.55 5.65
CA ASP A 276 11.33 10.86 4.57
C ASP A 276 12.05 9.63 3.99
N GLY A 277 11.92 8.46 4.60
CA GLY A 277 12.52 7.22 4.12
C GLY A 277 14.01 7.07 4.43
N LEU A 278 14.58 7.97 5.24
CA LEU A 278 15.97 7.85 5.66
C LEU A 278 16.17 6.59 6.50
N LEU A 279 17.29 5.91 6.23
CA LEU A 279 17.70 4.72 6.96
C LEU A 279 18.45 5.12 8.22
N VAL A 280 17.96 4.69 9.38
CA VAL A 280 18.60 4.91 10.68
C VAL A 280 19.10 3.58 11.20
N HIS A 281 20.41 3.46 11.42
CA HIS A 281 20.99 2.25 12.00
C HIS A 281 20.30 1.87 13.31
N THR A 282 20.04 0.58 13.49
CA THR A 282 19.40 0.07 14.70
C THR A 282 19.97 -1.29 15.12
N SER A 283 19.56 -1.75 16.29
CA SER A 283 19.97 -2.99 16.94
C SER A 283 18.76 -3.68 17.56
N PRO A 284 18.82 -5.00 17.83
CA PRO A 284 17.73 -5.70 18.52
C PRO A 284 17.33 -5.01 19.83
N SER A 285 18.30 -4.54 20.62
CA SER A 285 18.04 -3.82 21.87
C SER A 285 17.23 -2.55 21.68
N GLU A 286 17.49 -1.77 20.63
CA GLU A 286 16.73 -0.54 20.35
C GLU A 286 15.34 -0.86 19.80
N LEU A 287 15.20 -1.91 18.99
CA LEU A 287 13.91 -2.35 18.47
C LEU A 287 12.95 -2.79 19.58
N LEU A 288 13.46 -3.41 20.65
CA LEU A 288 12.65 -3.81 21.81
C LEU A 288 12.01 -2.62 22.54
N GLU A 289 12.54 -1.41 22.40
CA GLU A 289 11.99 -0.18 22.97
C GLU A 289 10.91 0.47 22.09
N SER A 290 10.73 -0.03 20.85
CA SER A 290 9.80 0.55 19.90
C SER A 290 8.32 0.38 20.28
N THR A 291 7.52 1.35 19.87
CA THR A 291 6.06 1.31 20.04
C THR A 291 5.37 1.39 18.68
N GLY A 292 4.53 0.40 18.36
CA GLY A 292 3.79 0.35 17.10
C GLY A 292 4.51 -0.44 16.03
N ASN A 293 4.11 -0.23 14.77
CA ASN A 293 4.74 -0.83 13.62
C ASN A 293 6.06 -0.11 13.31
N VAL A 294 7.11 -0.86 13.03
CA VAL A 294 8.41 -0.36 12.61
C VAL A 294 8.79 -1.07 11.32
N LEU A 295 9.16 -0.30 10.31
CA LEU A 295 9.65 -0.84 9.04
C LEU A 295 11.17 -0.94 9.11
N LEU A 296 11.67 -2.14 8.93
CA LEU A 296 13.10 -2.44 8.89
C LEU A 296 13.56 -2.58 7.45
N TYR A 297 14.82 -2.19 7.24
CA TYR A 297 15.60 -2.56 6.07
C TYR A 297 16.84 -3.35 6.52
N LEU A 298 17.01 -4.55 5.97
CA LEU A 298 18.09 -5.47 6.29
C LEU A 298 18.93 -5.75 5.04
N SER A 299 20.25 -5.70 5.16
CA SER A 299 21.16 -5.97 4.04
C SER A 299 22.56 -6.37 4.50
N ASN A 300 23.21 -7.22 3.70
CA ASN A 300 24.66 -7.51 3.79
C ASN A 300 25.48 -6.70 2.78
N GLN A 301 24.84 -5.87 1.97
CA GLN A 301 25.53 -5.01 1.03
C GLN A 301 25.95 -3.71 1.73
N PRO A 302 27.14 -3.15 1.42
CA PRO A 302 27.45 -1.79 1.81
C PRO A 302 26.49 -0.83 1.12
N LEU A 303 25.89 0.08 1.89
CA LEU A 303 25.10 1.19 1.37
C LEU A 303 26.03 2.23 0.73
N SER A 304 26.59 1.93 -0.44
CA SER A 304 27.37 2.91 -1.19
C SER A 304 26.43 3.91 -1.88
N GLY A 305 26.50 5.19 -1.50
CA GLY A 305 25.87 6.30 -2.23
C GLY A 305 24.58 6.87 -1.63
N LEU A 306 24.36 6.77 -0.32
CA LEU A 306 23.26 7.46 0.38
C LEU A 306 23.74 8.65 1.26
N ASP A 307 25.04 8.96 1.23
CA ASP A 307 25.68 10.06 1.98
C ASP A 307 25.87 11.34 1.13
N GLU A 308 25.24 11.46 -0.06
CA GLU A 308 25.29 12.69 -0.89
C GLU A 308 23.91 13.28 -1.18
#